data_AF-A0A941IHZ4-F1
#
_entry.id   AF-A0A941IHZ4-F1
#
_cell.length_a   1.000
_cell.length_b   1.000
_cell.length_c   1.000
_cell.angle_alpha   90.00
_cell.angle_beta   90.00
_cell.angle_gamma   90.00
#
_symmetry.space_group_name_H-M   'P 1'
#
loop_
_entity.id
_entity.type
_entity.pdbx_description
1 polymer ?
#
loop_
_entity_poly.entity_id
_entity_poly.type
_entity_poly.pdbx_seq_one_letter_code
_entity_poly.pdbx_strand_id
1 'polypeptide(L)'
;MSVQASTIVTGTTPLWYAARATGVISLVLLSTVVVLGIAQQTRAASERWPRLVVSGIHRNLSLLVCVFLALHIVTAEADTFAPVGWWAVVIPFASAYRPLWLGFGTVAFDLFLALIVTSLLRTRISQRLWRAVHWAAYLCWPTAVVHGLGTGTDPRSPAILLLTLACIAAVLAAAAWRLAANWHVHTAIRATAGAAGLASVITVAFWALSGPLAPGWSAKADTPTRHSSTVSVSSAATGITLPVSAAITGTVGSSESEQDQQTVTLSGTGGSDRFTIAISGPPLAGGGVQMTGSRVTFGTAASPNLYTGAVTALDGDTIQARVTDASGATATLTVVATISGNQLSGSLQATAGG
;
A
#
# COMPACT_ATOMS: atom_id res chain seq x y z
N MET A 1 -33.68 -21.39 23.30
CA MET A 1 -33.40 -20.10 22.64
C MET A 1 -32.24 -20.33 21.69
N SER A 2 -32.49 -20.18 20.40
CA SER A 2 -31.57 -20.43 19.30
C SER A 2 -30.45 -19.38 19.29
N VAL A 3 -29.20 -19.81 19.43
CA VAL A 3 -28.01 -18.97 19.25
C VAL A 3 -27.92 -18.62 17.76
N GLN A 4 -28.11 -17.35 17.40
CA GLN A 4 -27.81 -16.88 16.05
C GLN A 4 -26.30 -16.72 15.91
N ALA A 5 -25.72 -17.46 14.96
CA ALA A 5 -24.34 -17.33 14.55
C ALA A 5 -24.07 -15.87 14.16
N SER A 6 -23.22 -15.19 14.93
CA SER A 6 -22.82 -13.81 14.68
C SER A 6 -21.70 -13.83 13.65
N THR A 7 -22.03 -13.57 12.40
CA THR A 7 -21.05 -13.43 11.32
C THR A 7 -20.20 -12.20 11.58
N ILE A 8 -18.94 -12.37 11.98
CA ILE A 8 -17.98 -11.27 12.12
C ILE A 8 -17.66 -10.78 10.70
N VAL A 9 -18.12 -9.57 10.36
CA VAL A 9 -17.68 -8.87 9.16
C VAL A 9 -16.37 -8.16 9.49
N THR A 10 -15.24 -8.76 9.11
CA THR A 10 -13.93 -8.08 9.03
C THR A 10 -14.01 -7.01 7.93
N GLY A 11 -14.47 -5.81 8.26
CA GLY A 11 -14.63 -4.71 7.31
C GLY A 11 -13.40 -3.82 7.25
N THR A 12 -12.63 -3.93 6.18
CA THR A 12 -11.82 -2.86 5.59
C THR A 12 -12.55 -1.51 5.69
N THR A 13 -11.87 -0.44 6.13
CA THR A 13 -12.52 0.86 6.35
C THR A 13 -13.05 1.42 5.02
N PRO A 14 -14.18 2.16 5.01
CA PRO A 14 -14.69 2.80 3.79
C PRO A 14 -13.63 3.69 3.10
N LEU A 15 -12.76 4.33 3.88
CA LEU A 15 -11.65 5.14 3.40
C LEU A 15 -10.61 4.31 2.64
N TRP A 16 -10.31 3.10 3.11
CA TRP A 16 -9.40 2.18 2.43
C TRP A 16 -9.91 1.81 1.02
N TYR A 17 -11.20 1.45 0.90
CA TYR A 17 -11.81 1.20 -0.40
C TYR A 17 -11.87 2.45 -1.28
N ALA A 18 -12.16 3.61 -0.68
CA ALA A 18 -12.22 4.88 -1.39
C ALA A 18 -10.84 5.24 -1.97
N ALA A 19 -9.76 5.14 -1.19
CA ALA A 19 -8.40 5.42 -1.64
C ALA A 19 -7.97 4.48 -2.77
N ARG A 20 -8.32 3.19 -2.67
CA ARG A 20 -8.06 2.20 -3.73
C ARG A 20 -8.85 2.49 -5.00
N ALA A 21 -10.16 2.72 -4.89
CA ALA A 21 -11.03 2.97 -6.04
C ALA A 21 -10.65 4.27 -6.76
N THR A 22 -10.43 5.35 -6.02
CA THR A 22 -10.04 6.65 -6.58
C THR A 22 -8.64 6.60 -7.22
N GLY A 23 -7.70 5.82 -6.67
CA GLY A 23 -6.39 5.58 -7.28
C GLY A 23 -6.49 4.85 -8.61
N VAL A 24 -7.30 3.78 -8.68
CA VAL A 24 -7.54 3.02 -9.92
C VAL A 24 -8.24 3.89 -10.98
N ILE A 25 -9.25 4.66 -10.58
CA ILE A 25 -9.96 5.57 -11.49
C ILE A 25 -8.99 6.65 -12.01
N SER A 26 -8.15 7.21 -11.14
CA SER A 26 -7.12 8.19 -11.53
C SER A 26 -6.17 7.61 -12.58
N LEU A 27 -5.72 6.36 -12.42
CA LEU A 27 -4.86 5.69 -13.39
C LEU A 27 -5.53 5.53 -14.76
N VAL A 28 -6.80 5.08 -14.79
CA VAL A 28 -7.57 4.90 -16.04
C VAL A 28 -7.78 6.24 -16.74
N LEU A 29 -8.19 7.27 -15.99
CA LEU A 29 -8.41 8.60 -16.53
C LEU A 29 -7.11 9.21 -17.06
N LEU A 30 -6.02 9.13 -16.29
CA LEU A 30 -4.72 9.65 -16.70
C LEU A 30 -4.21 8.94 -17.97
N SER A 31 -4.35 7.62 -18.03
CA SER A 31 -3.98 6.82 -19.22
C SER A 31 -4.77 7.26 -20.46
N THR A 32 -6.07 7.49 -20.28
CA THR A 32 -6.96 7.96 -21.36
C THR A 32 -6.57 9.36 -21.83
N VAL A 33 -6.28 10.28 -20.90
CA VAL A 33 -5.80 11.64 -21.21
C VAL A 33 -4.48 11.60 -22.00
N VAL A 34 -3.55 10.72 -21.63
CA VAL A 34 -2.27 10.53 -22.33
C VAL A 34 -2.50 9.99 -23.75
N VAL A 35 -3.34 8.96 -23.91
CA VAL A 35 -3.70 8.40 -25.23
C VAL A 35 -4.33 9.48 -26.12
N LEU A 36 -5.28 10.26 -25.61
CA LEU A 36 -5.88 11.36 -26.35
C LEU A 36 -4.86 12.45 -26.70
N GLY A 37 -3.93 12.77 -25.80
CA GLY A 37 -2.85 13.73 -26.05
C GLY A 37 -1.89 13.27 -27.16
N ILE A 38 -1.59 11.98 -27.21
CA ILE A 38 -0.81 11.35 -28.28
C ILE A 38 -1.58 11.41 -29.61
N ALA A 39 -2.86 11.04 -29.61
CA ALA A 39 -3.72 11.01 -30.79
C ALA A 39 -3.94 12.40 -31.41
N GLN A 40 -4.03 13.46 -30.61
CA GLN A 40 -4.16 14.84 -31.12
C GLN A 40 -2.96 15.28 -31.97
N GLN A 41 -1.77 14.72 -31.73
CA GLN A 41 -0.57 15.09 -32.48
C GLN A 41 -0.46 14.39 -33.85
N THR A 42 -1.09 13.24 -34.05
CA THR A 42 -0.86 12.39 -35.24
C THR A 42 -1.65 12.81 -36.48
N ARG A 43 -2.31 13.98 -36.50
CA ARG A 43 -3.28 14.37 -37.54
C ARG A 43 -4.33 13.29 -37.83
N ALA A 44 -4.57 12.36 -36.90
CA ALA A 44 -5.61 11.33 -37.00
C ALA A 44 -7.02 11.91 -36.73
N ALA A 45 -7.26 13.14 -37.15
CA ALA A 45 -8.59 13.74 -37.18
C ALA A 45 -9.32 13.14 -38.39
N SER A 46 -9.99 12.02 -38.19
CA SER A 46 -10.96 11.51 -39.16
C SER A 46 -12.15 12.46 -39.21
N GLU A 47 -12.91 12.47 -40.31
CA GLU A 47 -14.13 13.29 -40.45
C GLU A 47 -15.15 13.06 -39.31
N ARG A 48 -15.10 11.88 -38.66
CA ARG A 48 -15.92 11.53 -37.49
C ARG A 48 -15.49 12.16 -36.17
N TRP A 49 -14.22 12.58 -36.03
CA TRP A 49 -13.68 13.13 -34.78
C TRP A 49 -12.94 14.45 -35.01
N PRO A 50 -13.68 15.58 -35.05
CA PRO A 50 -13.08 16.90 -35.16
C PRO A 50 -12.09 17.13 -34.01
N ARG A 51 -10.95 17.75 -34.32
CA ARG A 51 -9.89 18.08 -33.33
C ARG A 51 -10.42 18.84 -32.11
N LEU A 52 -11.45 19.67 -32.32
CA LEU A 52 -12.11 20.43 -31.26
C LEU A 52 -12.77 19.51 -30.23
N VAL A 53 -13.43 18.43 -30.68
CA VAL A 53 -14.09 17.45 -29.79
C VAL A 53 -13.04 16.71 -28.96
N VAL A 54 -11.98 16.21 -29.59
CA VAL A 54 -10.90 15.50 -28.90
C VAL A 54 -10.20 16.42 -27.88
N SER A 55 -10.01 17.69 -28.22
CA SER A 55 -9.46 18.71 -27.32
C SER A 55 -10.37 18.98 -26.12
N GLY A 56 -11.69 19.09 -26.35
CA GLY A 56 -12.70 19.23 -25.30
C GLY A 56 -12.74 18.04 -24.35
N ILE A 57 -12.71 16.81 -24.89
CA ILE A 57 -12.67 15.58 -24.09
C ILE A 57 -11.38 15.50 -23.28
N HIS A 58 -10.22 15.81 -23.88
CA HIS A 58 -8.96 15.84 -23.15
C HIS A 58 -9.02 16.82 -21.98
N ARG A 59 -9.55 18.04 -22.18
CA ARG A 59 -9.71 19.01 -21.09
C ARG A 59 -10.64 18.49 -19.98
N ASN A 60 -11.80 17.97 -20.33
CA ASN A 60 -12.79 17.49 -19.35
C ASN A 60 -12.25 16.29 -18.55
N LEU A 61 -11.61 15.33 -19.23
CA LEU A 61 -10.98 14.20 -18.56
C LEU A 61 -9.81 14.64 -17.69
N SER A 62 -8.99 15.60 -18.13
CA SER A 62 -7.92 16.15 -17.28
C SER A 62 -8.45 16.79 -16.00
N LEU A 63 -9.60 17.49 -16.05
CA LEU A 63 -10.26 18.01 -14.85
C LEU A 63 -10.75 16.88 -13.93
N LEU A 64 -11.29 15.80 -14.49
CA LEU A 64 -11.67 14.61 -13.71
C LEU A 64 -10.45 13.93 -13.07
N VAL A 65 -9.31 13.86 -13.77
CA VAL A 65 -8.05 13.38 -13.17
C VAL A 65 -7.70 14.23 -11.95
N CYS A 66 -7.78 15.56 -12.03
CA CYS A 66 -7.51 16.43 -10.89
C CYS A 66 -8.41 16.11 -9.69
N VAL A 67 -9.72 15.93 -9.92
CA VAL A 67 -10.69 15.63 -8.86
C VAL A 67 -10.40 14.26 -8.23
N PHE A 68 -10.25 13.21 -9.04
CA PHE A 68 -10.00 11.87 -8.52
C PHE A 68 -8.62 11.72 -7.87
N LEU A 69 -7.61 12.44 -8.37
CA LEU A 69 -6.30 12.47 -7.74
C LEU A 69 -6.34 13.18 -6.39
N ALA A 70 -7.06 14.32 -6.28
CA ALA A 70 -7.26 15.00 -5.01
C ALA A 70 -8.01 14.09 -4.02
N LEU A 71 -9.08 13.42 -4.47
CA LEU A 71 -9.79 12.44 -3.65
C LEU A 71 -8.88 11.29 -3.21
N HIS A 72 -8.05 10.76 -4.11
CA HIS A 72 -7.09 9.72 -3.79
C HIS A 72 -6.11 10.14 -2.71
N ILE A 73 -5.50 11.32 -2.83
CA ILE A 73 -4.56 11.85 -1.83
C ILE A 73 -5.26 12.09 -0.49
N VAL A 74 -6.42 12.76 -0.49
CA VAL A 74 -7.16 13.07 0.74
C VAL A 74 -7.63 11.81 1.46
N THR A 75 -8.17 10.83 0.72
CA THR A 75 -8.62 9.57 1.33
C THR A 75 -7.47 8.70 1.79
N ALA A 76 -6.31 8.75 1.12
CA ALA A 76 -5.10 8.08 1.58
C ALA A 76 -4.49 8.71 2.84
N GLU A 77 -4.48 10.04 2.95
CA GLU A 77 -4.01 10.75 4.16
C GLU A 77 -4.97 10.60 5.34
N ALA A 78 -6.28 10.57 5.08
CA ALA A 78 -7.31 10.36 6.11
C ALA A 78 -7.33 8.91 6.63
N ASP A 79 -6.70 7.97 5.93
CA ASP A 79 -6.60 6.59 6.36
C ASP A 79 -5.56 6.43 7.47
N THR A 80 -6.02 6.13 8.68
CA THR A 80 -5.17 5.91 9.87
C THR A 80 -4.21 4.72 9.73
N PHE A 81 -4.43 3.84 8.74
CA PHE A 81 -3.51 2.72 8.46
C PHE A 81 -2.21 3.14 7.77
N ALA A 82 -2.14 4.32 7.16
CA ALA A 82 -0.96 4.80 6.45
C ALA A 82 -0.69 6.29 6.76
N PRO A 83 -0.03 6.62 7.89
CA PRO A 83 0.33 8.00 8.18
C PRO A 83 1.44 8.46 7.22
N VAL A 84 1.04 9.00 6.07
CA VAL A 84 1.93 9.50 5.03
C VAL A 84 2.62 10.79 5.48
N GLY A 85 1.88 11.65 6.18
CA GLY A 85 2.34 12.92 6.73
C GLY A 85 2.28 14.02 5.67
N TRP A 86 1.65 15.15 5.98
CA TRP A 86 1.29 16.18 5.00
C TRP A 86 2.48 16.73 4.19
N TRP A 87 3.69 16.69 4.73
CA TRP A 87 4.91 17.09 4.03
C TRP A 87 5.33 16.11 2.92
N ALA A 88 5.04 14.81 3.09
CA ALA A 88 5.37 13.79 2.10
C ALA A 88 4.50 13.85 0.85
N VAL A 89 3.38 14.59 0.88
CA VAL A 89 2.55 14.87 -0.30
C VAL A 89 3.28 15.72 -1.33
N VAL A 90 4.23 16.57 -0.91
CA VAL A 90 4.92 17.56 -1.76
C VAL A 90 6.44 17.35 -1.77
N ILE A 91 7.00 16.71 -0.74
CA ILE A 91 8.43 16.42 -0.66
C ILE A 91 8.64 14.93 -0.94
N PRO A 92 9.19 14.56 -2.11
CA PRO A 92 9.45 13.16 -2.43
C PRO A 92 10.30 12.49 -1.36
N PHE A 93 9.96 11.25 -1.04
CA PHE A 93 10.71 10.37 -0.12
C PHE A 93 10.73 10.84 1.35
N ALA A 94 9.92 11.84 1.73
CA ALA A 94 9.88 12.33 3.10
C ALA A 94 9.04 11.45 4.06
N SER A 95 8.21 10.53 3.54
CA SER A 95 7.38 9.68 4.39
C SER A 95 8.20 8.59 5.09
N ALA A 96 7.97 8.39 6.38
CA ALA A 96 8.54 7.25 7.13
C ALA A 96 7.93 5.91 6.70
N TYR A 97 6.73 5.94 6.11
CA TYR A 97 6.03 4.76 5.61
C TYR A 97 6.34 4.57 4.12
N ARG A 98 6.90 3.43 3.72
CA ARG A 98 7.20 3.07 2.32
C ARG A 98 7.80 4.25 1.48
N PRO A 99 8.90 4.87 1.93
CA PRO A 99 9.42 6.14 1.39
C PRO A 99 9.63 6.13 -0.12
N LEU A 100 10.18 5.04 -0.67
CA LEU A 100 10.44 4.92 -2.11
C LEU A 100 9.13 4.96 -2.92
N TRP A 101 8.13 4.19 -2.50
CA TRP A 101 6.87 4.05 -3.23
C TRP A 101 5.99 5.26 -3.12
N LEU A 102 5.87 5.82 -1.92
CA LEU A 102 5.18 7.08 -1.72
C LEU A 102 5.92 8.23 -2.44
N GLY A 103 7.25 8.24 -2.42
CA GLY A 103 8.06 9.21 -3.16
C GLY A 103 7.80 9.20 -4.66
N PHE A 104 7.59 8.04 -5.29
CA PHE A 104 7.16 8.00 -6.70
C PHE A 104 5.76 8.60 -6.91
N GLY A 105 4.86 8.44 -5.94
CA GLY A 105 3.54 9.09 -5.95
C GLY A 105 3.66 10.61 -5.86
N THR A 106 4.49 11.11 -4.95
CA THR A 106 4.81 12.54 -4.80
C THR A 106 5.44 13.11 -6.07
N VAL A 107 6.44 12.42 -6.65
CA VAL A 107 7.04 12.85 -7.93
C VAL A 107 6.00 12.90 -9.04
N ALA A 108 5.13 11.90 -9.14
CA ALA A 108 4.06 11.90 -10.14
C ALA A 108 3.08 13.07 -9.91
N PHE A 109 2.75 13.36 -8.65
CA PHE A 109 1.92 14.51 -8.26
C PHE A 109 2.58 15.84 -8.62
N ASP A 110 3.87 16.04 -8.31
CA ASP A 110 4.60 17.28 -8.62
C ASP A 110 4.69 17.52 -10.12
N LEU A 111 4.97 16.47 -10.90
CA LEU A 111 4.95 16.53 -12.36
C LEU A 111 3.55 16.89 -12.86
N PHE A 112 2.49 16.28 -12.31
CA PHE A 112 1.12 16.58 -12.68
C PHE A 112 0.71 18.01 -12.31
N LEU A 113 1.13 18.50 -11.15
CA LEU A 113 0.91 19.88 -10.71
C LEU A 113 1.59 20.87 -11.64
N ALA A 114 2.83 20.60 -12.05
CA ALA A 114 3.52 21.42 -13.05
C ALA A 114 2.76 21.45 -14.39
N LEU A 115 2.20 20.32 -14.83
CA LEU A 115 1.35 20.25 -16.03
C LEU A 115 0.09 21.10 -15.90
N ILE A 116 -0.60 21.05 -14.76
CA ILE A 116 -1.80 21.87 -14.49
C ILE A 116 -1.44 23.35 -14.52
N VAL A 117 -0.47 23.77 -13.70
CA VAL A 117 -0.09 25.18 -13.54
C VAL A 117 0.33 25.77 -14.88
N THR A 118 1.24 25.09 -15.61
CA THR A 118 1.69 25.58 -16.92
C THR A 118 0.58 25.59 -17.96
N SER A 119 -0.38 24.65 -17.90
CA SER A 119 -1.53 24.64 -18.82
C SER A 119 -2.55 25.74 -18.53
N LEU A 120 -2.74 26.11 -17.26
CA LEU A 120 -3.53 27.28 -16.87
C LEU A 120 -2.86 28.59 -17.29
N LEU A 121 -1.53 28.66 -17.16
CA LEU A 121 -0.72 29.81 -17.57
C LEU A 121 -0.39 29.84 -19.08
N ARG A 122 -0.93 28.92 -19.90
CA ARG A 122 -0.53 28.75 -21.32
C ARG A 122 -0.64 30.01 -22.19
N THR A 123 -1.48 30.97 -21.82
CA THR A 123 -1.66 32.27 -22.51
C THR A 123 -0.70 33.35 -22.02
N ARG A 124 -0.02 33.12 -20.89
CA ARG A 124 0.93 34.03 -20.23
C ARG A 124 2.39 33.61 -20.43
N ILE A 125 2.65 32.35 -20.78
CA ILE A 125 3.99 31.81 -21.03
C ILE A 125 4.23 31.53 -22.52
N SER A 126 5.50 31.39 -22.90
CA SER A 126 5.83 31.04 -24.29
C SER A 126 5.34 29.63 -24.64
N GLN A 127 4.90 29.45 -25.89
CA GLN A 127 4.45 28.15 -26.39
C GLN A 127 5.55 27.07 -26.33
N ARG A 128 6.82 27.48 -26.43
CA ARG A 128 7.97 26.56 -26.31
C ARG A 128 8.12 26.04 -24.88
N LEU A 129 8.05 26.94 -23.88
CA LEU A 129 8.14 26.56 -22.47
C LEU A 129 6.96 25.68 -22.06
N TRP A 130 5.74 26.09 -22.41
CA TRP A 130 4.55 25.28 -22.17
C TRP A 130 4.73 23.88 -22.75
N ARG A 131 5.16 23.77 -24.01
CA ARG A 131 5.33 22.46 -24.67
C ARG A 131 6.45 21.63 -24.03
N ALA A 132 7.54 22.25 -23.61
CA ALA A 132 8.64 21.56 -22.92
C ALA A 132 8.18 20.96 -21.59
N VAL A 133 7.47 21.73 -20.76
CA VAL A 133 6.90 21.20 -19.50
C VAL A 133 5.82 20.18 -19.79
N HIS A 134 5.00 20.38 -20.81
CA HIS A 134 3.94 19.43 -21.17
C HIS A 134 4.49 18.04 -21.57
N TRP A 135 5.74 17.95 -22.03
CA TRP A 135 6.40 16.66 -22.26
C TRP A 135 6.64 15.87 -20.97
N ALA A 136 6.65 16.51 -19.80
CA ALA A 136 6.71 15.83 -18.52
C ALA A 136 5.54 14.85 -18.31
N ALA A 137 4.43 14.97 -19.05
CA ALA A 137 3.35 13.98 -19.07
C ALA A 137 3.85 12.57 -19.41
N TYR A 138 4.87 12.44 -20.27
CA TYR A 138 5.47 11.15 -20.61
C TYR A 138 6.27 10.53 -19.45
N LEU A 139 6.68 11.31 -18.46
CA LEU A 139 7.36 10.84 -17.25
C LEU A 139 6.38 10.70 -16.06
N CYS A 140 5.38 11.57 -15.96
CA CYS A 140 4.34 11.54 -14.94
C CYS A 140 3.53 10.22 -14.97
N TRP A 141 3.12 9.78 -16.16
CA TRP A 141 2.33 8.55 -16.28
C TRP A 141 3.07 7.28 -15.82
N PRO A 142 4.30 6.97 -16.28
CA PRO A 142 4.99 5.77 -15.82
C PRO A 142 5.38 5.84 -14.33
N THR A 143 5.69 7.02 -13.79
CA THR A 143 5.95 7.19 -12.35
C THR A 143 4.70 6.89 -11.51
N ALA A 144 3.52 7.31 -11.96
CA ALA A 144 2.25 6.96 -11.33
C ALA A 144 1.96 5.45 -11.39
N VAL A 145 2.27 4.77 -12.50
CA VAL A 145 2.14 3.30 -12.63
C VAL A 145 3.06 2.58 -11.64
N VAL A 146 4.33 3.00 -11.57
CA VAL A 146 5.34 2.45 -10.64
C VAL A 146 4.90 2.64 -9.19
N HIS A 147 4.36 3.81 -8.85
CA HIS A 147 3.77 4.08 -7.54
C HIS A 147 2.61 3.12 -7.21
N GLY A 148 1.64 2.97 -8.12
CA GLY A 148 0.49 2.09 -7.91
C GLY A 148 0.87 0.61 -7.76
N LEU A 149 1.82 0.13 -8.56
CA LEU A 149 2.32 -1.24 -8.48
C LEU A 149 3.13 -1.49 -7.19
N GLY A 150 3.91 -0.51 -6.75
CA GLY A 150 4.81 -0.66 -5.60
C GLY A 150 4.16 -0.46 -4.23
N THR A 151 3.09 0.34 -4.15
CA THR A 151 2.33 0.58 -2.90
C THR A 151 1.26 -0.48 -2.63
N GLY A 152 0.85 -1.26 -3.64
CA GLY A 152 -0.14 -2.32 -3.49
C GLY A 152 0.36 -3.48 -2.62
N THR A 153 -0.35 -3.79 -1.53
CA THR A 153 -0.25 -5.06 -0.80
C THR A 153 -1.06 -6.18 -1.48
N ASP A 154 -1.91 -5.81 -2.45
CA ASP A 154 -2.74 -6.69 -3.26
C ASP A 154 -2.27 -6.85 -4.72
N PRO A 155 -0.97 -7.11 -5.03
CA PRO A 155 -0.54 -7.44 -6.39
C PRO A 155 -1.09 -8.81 -6.86
N ARG A 156 -2.12 -9.36 -6.21
CA ARG A 156 -2.74 -10.65 -6.52
C ARG A 156 -4.18 -10.56 -6.99
N SER A 157 -4.83 -9.39 -6.99
CA SER A 157 -6.15 -9.30 -7.64
C SER A 157 -5.96 -9.27 -9.17
N PRO A 158 -6.38 -10.32 -9.89
CA PRO A 158 -6.13 -10.41 -11.34
C PRO A 158 -6.84 -9.27 -12.09
N ALA A 159 -7.96 -8.78 -11.57
CA ALA A 159 -8.72 -7.68 -12.15
C ALA A 159 -7.92 -6.36 -12.20
N ILE A 160 -7.29 -5.95 -11.08
CA ILE A 160 -6.50 -4.71 -11.04
C ILE A 160 -5.25 -4.83 -11.90
N LEU A 161 -4.61 -6.01 -11.92
CA LEU A 161 -3.48 -6.27 -12.79
C LEU A 161 -3.86 -6.20 -14.28
N LEU A 162 -4.93 -6.88 -14.69
CA LEU A 162 -5.42 -6.84 -16.06
C LEU A 162 -5.79 -5.42 -16.49
N LEU A 163 -6.44 -4.66 -15.63
CA LEU A 163 -6.76 -3.25 -15.89
C LEU A 163 -5.50 -2.39 -16.04
N THR A 164 -4.51 -2.60 -15.17
CA THR A 164 -3.23 -1.90 -15.25
C THR A 164 -2.48 -2.24 -16.53
N LEU A 165 -2.42 -3.54 -16.89
CA LEU A 165 -1.83 -4.00 -18.15
C LEU A 165 -2.58 -3.45 -19.37
N ALA A 166 -3.91 -3.36 -19.32
CA ALA A 166 -4.71 -2.77 -20.39
C ALA A 166 -4.38 -1.28 -20.56
N CYS A 167 -4.24 -0.53 -19.46
CA CYS A 167 -3.81 0.87 -19.50
C CYS A 167 -2.41 1.01 -20.12
N ILE A 168 -1.46 0.16 -19.71
CA ILE A 168 -0.11 0.13 -20.26
C ILE A 168 -0.14 -0.17 -21.76
N ALA A 169 -0.84 -1.22 -22.17
CA ALA A 169 -0.97 -1.62 -23.57
C ALA A 169 -1.58 -0.50 -24.42
N ALA A 170 -2.61 0.18 -23.93
CA ALA A 170 -3.26 1.29 -24.65
C ALA A 170 -2.30 2.47 -24.88
N VAL A 171 -1.54 2.88 -23.85
CA VAL A 171 -0.56 3.97 -23.96
C VAL A 171 0.59 3.60 -24.89
N LEU A 172 1.11 2.36 -24.79
CA LEU A 172 2.18 1.89 -25.66
C LEU A 172 1.74 1.74 -27.12
N ALA A 173 0.52 1.24 -27.36
CA ALA A 173 -0.06 1.17 -28.70
C ALA A 173 -0.21 2.57 -29.31
N ALA A 174 -0.71 3.54 -28.54
CA ALA A 174 -0.81 4.93 -28.99
C ALA A 174 0.58 5.54 -29.31
N ALA A 175 1.57 5.29 -28.44
CA ALA A 175 2.94 5.75 -28.65
C ALA A 175 3.59 5.12 -29.90
N ALA A 176 3.43 3.81 -30.08
CA ALA A 176 3.91 3.07 -31.24
C ALA A 176 3.26 3.58 -32.53
N TRP A 177 1.94 3.82 -32.51
CA TRP A 177 1.24 4.44 -33.64
C TRP A 177 1.80 5.83 -33.96
N ARG A 178 2.01 6.68 -32.95
CA ARG A 178 2.63 8.00 -33.17
C ARG A 178 4.03 7.92 -33.77
N LEU A 179 4.82 6.93 -33.36
CA LEU A 179 6.14 6.68 -33.96
C LEU A 179 6.01 6.21 -35.42
N ALA A 180 5.06 5.33 -35.73
CA ALA A 180 4.81 4.84 -37.09
C ALA A 180 4.27 5.92 -38.06
N ALA A 181 3.36 6.78 -37.61
CA ALA A 181 2.62 7.71 -38.48
C ALA A 181 3.46 8.75 -39.24
N ASN A 182 4.71 9.02 -38.81
CA ASN A 182 5.60 10.03 -39.42
C ASN A 182 7.00 9.44 -39.74
N TRP A 183 7.10 8.17 -40.14
CA TRP A 183 8.37 7.45 -40.24
C TRP A 183 9.39 8.05 -41.23
N HIS A 184 8.93 8.78 -42.25
CA HIS A 184 9.76 9.17 -43.40
C HIS A 184 10.71 10.37 -43.20
N VAL A 185 10.62 11.14 -42.11
CA VAL A 185 11.34 12.44 -42.01
C VAL A 185 12.54 12.43 -41.04
N HIS A 186 12.57 11.54 -40.02
CA HIS A 186 13.65 11.48 -39.02
C HIS A 186 13.87 10.06 -38.47
N THR A 187 14.17 9.10 -39.34
CA THR A 187 14.24 7.66 -39.01
C THR A 187 15.20 7.33 -37.86
N ALA A 188 16.40 7.92 -37.85
CA ALA A 188 17.42 7.61 -36.84
C ALA A 188 17.03 8.06 -35.42
N ILE A 189 16.56 9.30 -35.26
CA ILE A 189 16.14 9.86 -33.95
C ILE A 189 14.90 9.14 -33.42
N ARG A 190 14.03 8.65 -34.30
CA ARG A 190 12.79 7.97 -33.90
C ARG A 190 13.02 6.49 -33.62
N ALA A 191 13.97 5.85 -34.30
CA ALA A 191 14.42 4.50 -33.97
C ALA A 191 15.09 4.45 -32.60
N THR A 192 15.93 5.43 -32.25
CA THR A 192 16.54 5.50 -30.91
C THR A 192 15.49 5.79 -29.83
N ALA A 193 14.53 6.69 -30.09
CA ALA A 193 13.42 6.91 -29.17
C ALA A 193 12.51 5.67 -29.00
N GLY A 194 12.25 4.94 -30.09
CA GLY A 194 11.50 3.69 -30.06
C GLY A 194 12.22 2.58 -29.29
N ALA A 195 13.52 2.41 -29.52
CA ALA A 195 14.36 1.46 -28.80
C ALA A 195 14.47 1.80 -27.31
N ALA A 196 14.65 3.08 -26.95
CA ALA A 196 14.66 3.53 -25.57
C ALA A 196 13.30 3.33 -24.88
N GLY A 197 12.20 3.57 -25.60
CA GLY A 197 10.84 3.29 -25.13
C GLY A 197 10.63 1.79 -24.88
N LEU A 198 11.05 0.93 -25.80
CA LEU A 198 10.95 -0.52 -25.62
C LEU A 198 11.82 -1.01 -24.47
N ALA A 199 13.06 -0.52 -24.35
CA ALA A 199 13.97 -0.87 -23.28
C ALA A 199 13.39 -0.48 -21.91
N SER A 200 12.81 0.72 -21.78
CA SER A 200 12.17 1.15 -20.54
C SER A 200 10.94 0.31 -20.19
N VAL A 201 10.12 -0.10 -21.17
CA VAL A 201 9.02 -1.06 -20.94
C VAL A 201 9.55 -2.41 -20.45
N ILE A 202 10.61 -2.94 -21.07
CA ILE A 202 11.22 -4.21 -20.68
C ILE A 202 11.80 -4.12 -19.26
N THR A 203 12.48 -3.03 -18.92
CA THR A 203 13.03 -2.80 -17.58
C THR A 203 11.92 -2.75 -16.53
N VAL A 204 10.82 -2.02 -16.81
CA VAL A 204 9.68 -1.93 -15.88
C VAL A 204 8.96 -3.29 -15.76
N ALA A 205 8.80 -4.03 -16.86
CA ALA A 205 8.18 -5.35 -16.84
C ALA A 205 9.02 -6.37 -16.06
N PHE A 206 10.33 -6.41 -16.32
CA PHE A 206 11.27 -7.26 -15.58
C PHE A 206 11.26 -6.92 -14.09
N TRP A 207 11.32 -5.63 -13.75
CA TRP A 207 11.23 -5.18 -12.37
C TRP A 207 9.88 -5.53 -11.72
N ALA A 208 8.77 -5.40 -12.43
CA ALA A 208 7.44 -5.76 -11.92
C ALA A 208 7.35 -7.26 -11.59
N LEU A 209 7.86 -8.10 -12.50
CA LEU A 209 7.91 -9.55 -12.36
C LEU A 209 8.87 -10.01 -11.26
N SER A 210 10.02 -9.36 -11.10
CA SER A 210 11.04 -9.70 -10.09
C SER A 210 10.80 -9.05 -8.72
N GLY A 211 9.93 -8.04 -8.64
CA GLY A 211 9.64 -7.28 -7.43
C GLY A 211 8.17 -7.35 -7.04
N PRO A 212 7.34 -6.34 -7.37
CA PRO A 212 5.93 -6.23 -6.96
C PRO A 212 5.07 -7.49 -7.08
N LEU A 213 5.28 -8.28 -8.14
CA LEU A 213 4.51 -9.48 -8.42
C LEU A 213 5.11 -10.75 -7.79
N ALA A 214 6.32 -10.66 -7.24
CA ALA A 214 7.00 -11.78 -6.60
C ALA A 214 6.40 -12.10 -5.21
N PRO A 215 6.35 -13.39 -4.81
CA PRO A 215 5.91 -13.76 -3.45
C PRO A 215 6.76 -13.08 -2.37
N GLY A 216 6.11 -12.51 -1.34
CA GLY A 216 6.79 -11.88 -0.20
C GLY A 216 7.30 -10.46 -0.45
N TRP A 217 6.99 -9.84 -1.61
CA TRP A 217 7.39 -8.46 -1.92
C TRP A 217 6.89 -7.44 -0.90
N SER A 218 5.64 -7.55 -0.46
CA SER A 218 5.05 -6.62 0.50
C SER A 218 5.91 -6.51 1.77
N ALA A 219 6.41 -7.63 2.30
CA ALA A 219 7.30 -7.66 3.46
C ALA A 219 8.69 -7.05 3.19
N LYS A 220 9.26 -7.29 1.99
CA LYS A 220 10.58 -6.71 1.60
C LYS A 220 10.50 -5.21 1.30
N ALA A 221 9.37 -4.76 0.79
CA ALA A 221 9.11 -3.36 0.46
C ALA A 221 8.85 -2.48 1.70
N ASP A 222 8.55 -3.10 2.85
CA ASP A 222 8.40 -2.44 4.15
C ASP A 222 9.70 -2.34 4.96
N THR A 223 10.78 -3.04 4.57
CA THR A 223 12.06 -2.99 5.29
C THR A 223 12.65 -1.59 5.19
N PRO A 224 12.68 -0.80 6.28
CA PRO A 224 13.41 0.46 6.26
C PRO A 224 14.88 0.11 6.08
N THR A 225 15.55 0.77 5.13
CA THR A 225 17.02 0.78 5.06
C THR A 225 17.56 1.58 6.25
N ARG A 226 17.40 1.03 7.47
CA ARG A 226 18.26 1.40 8.59
C ARG A 226 19.65 1.01 8.13
N HIS A 227 20.52 2.01 7.98
CA HIS A 227 21.95 1.75 7.90
C HIS A 227 22.30 0.95 9.15
N SER A 228 22.58 -0.34 8.96
CA SER A 228 23.01 -1.24 10.02
C SER A 228 24.33 -0.72 10.57
N SER A 229 24.25 0.10 11.61
CA SER A 229 25.35 0.27 12.52
C SER A 229 25.43 -1.06 13.27
N THR A 230 26.29 -1.96 12.82
CA THR A 230 26.56 -3.22 13.50
C THR A 230 27.18 -2.90 14.86
N VAL A 231 26.34 -2.63 15.86
CA VAL A 231 26.73 -2.81 17.24
C VAL A 231 26.63 -4.30 17.47
N SER A 232 27.80 -4.97 17.44
CA SER A 232 27.92 -6.35 17.89
C SER A 232 27.60 -6.39 19.37
N VAL A 233 26.32 -6.57 19.70
CA VAL A 233 25.93 -7.00 21.05
C VAL A 233 26.10 -8.51 21.05
N SER A 234 27.03 -9.02 21.85
CA SER A 234 27.14 -10.44 22.15
C SER A 234 25.80 -10.95 22.70
N SER A 235 25.01 -11.61 21.87
CA SER A 235 23.82 -12.35 22.29
C SER A 235 24.24 -13.63 23.00
N ALA A 236 24.32 -13.57 24.33
CA ALA A 236 24.26 -14.78 25.13
C ALA A 236 22.87 -15.40 24.96
N ALA A 237 22.83 -16.66 24.53
CA ALA A 237 21.62 -17.41 24.32
C ALA A 237 20.80 -17.56 25.62
N THR A 238 19.51 -17.21 25.57
CA THR A 238 18.48 -17.77 26.45
C THR A 238 17.13 -17.67 25.73
N GLY A 239 16.99 -18.46 24.66
CA GLY A 239 15.79 -18.52 23.83
C GLY A 239 14.75 -19.51 24.37
N ILE A 240 13.51 -19.36 23.92
CA ILE A 240 12.45 -20.35 24.11
C ILE A 240 12.62 -21.45 23.06
N THR A 241 12.64 -22.72 23.47
CA THR A 241 12.69 -23.85 22.54
C THR A 241 11.28 -24.22 22.10
N LEU A 242 10.98 -24.08 20.80
CA LEU A 242 9.70 -24.45 20.22
C LEU A 242 9.71 -25.90 19.70
N PRO A 243 8.57 -26.62 19.71
CA PRO A 243 7.26 -26.20 20.16
C PRO A 243 7.11 -26.25 21.70
N VAL A 244 6.26 -25.38 22.24
CA VAL A 244 5.90 -25.36 23.66
C VAL A 244 4.39 -25.51 23.80
N SER A 245 3.95 -26.28 24.81
CA SER A 245 2.55 -26.40 25.20
C SER A 245 2.46 -26.32 26.72
N ALA A 246 1.73 -25.35 27.25
CA ALA A 246 1.58 -25.15 28.69
C ALA A 246 0.18 -24.69 29.07
N ALA A 247 -0.27 -25.07 30.27
CA ALA A 247 -1.43 -24.44 30.88
C ALA A 247 -1.09 -22.98 31.23
N ILE A 248 -2.07 -22.09 31.06
CA ILE A 248 -1.90 -20.67 31.35
C ILE A 248 -2.76 -20.20 32.52
N THR A 249 -2.21 -19.23 33.24
CA THR A 249 -2.94 -18.45 34.23
C THR A 249 -2.54 -16.99 34.08
N GLY A 250 -3.49 -16.08 34.23
CA GLY A 250 -3.26 -14.67 33.99
C GLY A 250 -4.43 -13.79 34.40
N THR A 251 -4.34 -12.53 33.98
CA THR A 251 -5.32 -11.50 34.28
C THR A 251 -5.75 -10.78 33.02
N VAL A 252 -6.99 -10.31 33.03
CA VAL A 252 -7.55 -9.42 32.02
C VAL A 252 -7.70 -8.03 32.64
N GLY A 253 -7.07 -7.04 32.02
CA GLY A 253 -7.22 -5.63 32.36
C GLY A 253 -7.82 -4.88 31.18
N SER A 254 -8.67 -3.89 31.45
CA SER A 254 -9.13 -2.93 30.46
C SER A 254 -8.68 -1.54 30.87
N SER A 255 -8.17 -0.77 29.91
CA SER A 255 -7.91 0.66 30.07
C SER A 255 -8.65 1.44 29.00
N GLU A 256 -9.30 2.52 29.40
CA GLU A 256 -9.95 3.46 28.49
C GLU A 256 -8.99 4.61 28.17
N SER A 257 -8.90 4.96 26.90
CA SER A 257 -8.13 6.08 26.39
C SER A 257 -9.09 7.22 26.00
N GLU A 258 -8.67 8.47 26.12
CA GLU A 258 -9.49 9.71 26.03
C GLU A 258 -10.20 9.97 24.67
N GLN A 259 -10.19 9.01 23.73
CA GLN A 259 -10.75 9.12 22.38
C GLN A 259 -11.68 7.94 22.02
N ASP A 260 -12.58 7.55 22.94
CA ASP A 260 -13.56 6.45 22.74
C ASP A 260 -12.90 5.12 22.31
N GLN A 261 -11.67 4.91 22.79
CA GLN A 261 -10.84 3.77 22.45
C GLN A 261 -10.48 3.04 23.72
N GLN A 262 -10.78 1.76 23.78
CA GLN A 262 -10.52 0.89 24.91
C GLN A 262 -9.46 -0.14 24.51
N THR A 263 -8.53 -0.42 25.42
CA THR A 263 -7.53 -1.48 25.26
C THR A 263 -7.76 -2.56 26.29
N VAL A 264 -8.03 -3.78 25.83
CA VAL A 264 -8.11 -4.98 26.66
C VAL A 264 -6.75 -5.69 26.59
N THR A 265 -6.12 -5.86 27.74
CA THR A 265 -4.84 -6.53 27.89
C THR A 265 -5.02 -7.85 28.63
N LEU A 266 -4.67 -8.94 27.98
CA LEU A 266 -4.59 -10.28 28.56
C LEU A 266 -3.11 -10.58 28.84
N SER A 267 -2.74 -10.71 30.11
CA SER A 267 -1.37 -11.00 30.51
C SER A 267 -1.33 -12.26 31.37
N GLY A 268 -0.43 -13.18 31.05
CA GLY A 268 -0.34 -14.42 31.81
C GLY A 268 0.99 -15.14 31.64
N THR A 269 1.09 -16.28 32.30
CA THR A 269 2.25 -17.17 32.23
C THR A 269 1.82 -18.53 31.72
N GLY A 270 2.61 -19.13 30.84
CA GLY A 270 2.50 -20.52 30.41
C GLY A 270 3.81 -21.25 30.73
N GLY A 271 3.82 -22.05 31.79
CA GLY A 271 5.08 -22.61 32.31
C GLY A 271 6.02 -21.52 32.86
N SER A 272 7.27 -21.48 32.40
CA SER A 272 8.26 -20.44 32.74
C SER A 272 8.12 -19.16 31.90
N ASP A 273 7.29 -19.20 30.87
CA ASP A 273 7.22 -18.18 29.84
C ASP A 273 6.03 -17.26 30.08
N ARG A 274 6.15 -16.03 29.60
CA ARG A 274 5.17 -14.96 29.73
C ARG A 274 4.62 -14.60 28.37
N PHE A 275 3.33 -14.29 28.35
CA PHE A 275 2.69 -13.71 27.19
C PHE A 275 1.88 -12.48 27.59
N THR A 276 1.75 -11.54 26.66
CA THR A 276 0.83 -10.42 26.78
C THR A 276 0.17 -10.20 25.44
N ILE A 277 -1.16 -10.12 25.43
CA ILE A 277 -1.99 -9.86 24.27
C ILE A 277 -2.77 -8.60 24.57
N ALA A 278 -2.45 -7.50 23.90
CA ALA A 278 -3.19 -6.26 23.97
C ALA A 278 -4.05 -6.12 22.70
N ILE A 279 -5.33 -5.84 22.89
CA ILE A 279 -6.31 -5.63 21.83
C ILE A 279 -6.92 -4.26 22.05
N SER A 280 -6.84 -3.38 21.05
CA SER A 280 -7.32 -2.00 21.11
C SER A 280 -8.43 -1.75 20.09
N GLY A 281 -9.35 -0.85 20.44
CA GLY A 281 -10.39 -0.32 19.54
C GLY A 281 -11.62 0.18 20.28
N PRO A 282 -12.73 0.49 19.57
CA PRO A 282 -13.92 1.02 20.22
C PRO A 282 -14.62 -0.03 21.09
N PRO A 283 -15.25 0.39 22.21
CA PRO A 283 -15.94 -0.53 23.12
C PRO A 283 -17.20 -1.12 22.47
N LEU A 284 -17.52 -2.37 22.81
CA LEU A 284 -18.73 -3.06 22.35
C LEU A 284 -19.84 -3.02 23.40
N ALA A 285 -21.10 -2.87 22.96
CA ALA A 285 -22.28 -2.75 23.81
C ALA A 285 -22.64 -4.01 24.64
N GLY A 286 -21.77 -5.02 24.67
CA GLY A 286 -21.89 -6.25 25.48
C GLY A 286 -20.63 -6.56 26.30
N GLY A 287 -19.69 -5.60 26.42
CA GLY A 287 -18.37 -5.80 27.02
C GLY A 287 -17.32 -6.21 25.98
N GLY A 288 -16.06 -5.85 26.25
CA GLY A 288 -14.95 -6.08 25.32
C GLY A 288 -14.79 -4.99 24.26
N VAL A 289 -13.91 -5.25 23.29
CA VAL A 289 -13.40 -4.24 22.36
C VAL A 289 -13.48 -4.78 20.94
N GLN A 290 -13.92 -3.94 20.00
CA GLN A 290 -13.77 -4.23 18.58
C GLN A 290 -12.28 -4.13 18.22
N MET A 291 -11.66 -5.24 17.79
CA MET A 291 -10.23 -5.24 17.47
C MET A 291 -9.93 -4.36 16.24
N THR A 292 -9.43 -3.15 16.46
CA THR A 292 -8.83 -2.29 15.41
C THR A 292 -7.31 -2.37 15.42
N GLY A 293 -6.72 -2.77 16.55
CA GLY A 293 -5.28 -3.03 16.69
C GLY A 293 -5.01 -4.17 17.66
N SER A 294 -3.88 -4.84 17.49
CA SER A 294 -3.41 -5.82 18.46
C SER A 294 -1.89 -5.85 18.57
N ARG A 295 -1.39 -6.22 19.74
CA ARG A 295 0.01 -6.47 20.01
C ARG A 295 0.14 -7.72 20.87
N VAL A 296 0.98 -8.64 20.44
CA VAL A 296 1.29 -9.87 21.16
C VAL A 296 2.77 -9.91 21.47
N THR A 297 3.11 -10.20 22.72
CA THR A 297 4.47 -10.49 23.15
C THR A 297 4.53 -11.86 23.78
N PHE A 298 5.62 -12.58 23.54
CA PHE A 298 5.89 -13.88 24.10
C PHE A 298 7.38 -14.01 24.41
N GLY A 299 7.72 -14.45 25.62
CA GLY A 299 9.11 -14.46 26.06
C GLY A 299 9.30 -15.06 27.44
N THR A 300 10.55 -15.14 27.90
CA THR A 300 10.84 -15.63 29.25
C THR A 300 10.55 -14.53 30.28
N ALA A 301 10.56 -14.87 31.57
CA ALA A 301 10.43 -13.86 32.62
C ALA A 301 11.52 -12.76 32.58
N ALA A 302 12.74 -13.10 32.12
CA ALA A 302 13.85 -12.15 31.98
C ALA A 302 13.73 -11.31 30.70
N SER A 303 13.15 -11.87 29.64
CA SER A 303 13.00 -11.22 28.33
C SER A 303 11.58 -11.45 27.80
N PRO A 304 10.57 -10.70 28.27
CA PRO A 304 9.16 -10.94 27.94
C PRO A 304 8.80 -10.60 26.49
N ASN A 305 9.66 -9.86 25.79
CA ASN A 305 9.46 -9.42 24.41
C ASN A 305 10.38 -10.17 23.43
N LEU A 306 10.79 -11.40 23.73
CA LEU A 306 11.64 -12.21 22.83
C LEU A 306 11.00 -12.37 21.46
N TYR A 307 9.69 -12.63 21.45
CA TYR A 307 8.85 -12.68 20.27
C TYR A 307 7.80 -11.57 20.36
N THR A 308 7.60 -10.84 19.26
CA THR A 308 6.58 -9.80 19.15
C THR A 308 5.79 -9.96 17.87
N GLY A 309 4.51 -9.59 17.89
CA GLY A 309 3.66 -9.67 16.72
C GLY A 309 2.23 -9.23 16.98
N ALA A 310 1.29 -9.82 16.26
CA ALA A 310 -0.11 -9.42 16.27
C ALA A 310 -1.03 -10.65 16.23
N VAL A 311 -2.26 -10.45 16.71
CA VAL A 311 -3.34 -11.44 16.61
C VAL A 311 -3.73 -11.56 15.13
N THR A 312 -3.75 -12.79 14.64
CA THR A 312 -4.10 -13.14 13.26
C THR A 312 -5.51 -13.71 13.12
N ALA A 313 -6.04 -14.33 14.17
CA ALA A 313 -7.43 -14.80 14.20
C ALA A 313 -7.99 -14.84 15.63
N LEU A 314 -9.29 -14.63 15.75
CA LEU A 314 -10.08 -14.78 16.97
C LEU A 314 -11.28 -15.67 16.62
N ASP A 315 -11.38 -16.83 17.25
CA ASP A 315 -12.47 -17.79 17.04
C ASP A 315 -12.97 -18.31 18.39
N GLY A 316 -14.06 -17.71 18.89
CA GLY A 316 -14.59 -17.99 20.23
C GLY A 316 -13.55 -17.76 21.33
N ASP A 317 -13.19 -18.83 22.02
CA ASP A 317 -12.20 -18.83 23.11
C ASP A 317 -10.75 -18.97 22.60
N THR A 318 -10.55 -19.08 21.29
CA THR A 318 -9.24 -19.29 20.66
C THR A 318 -8.70 -18.00 20.05
N ILE A 319 -7.50 -17.61 20.48
CA ILE A 319 -6.73 -16.49 19.96
C ILE A 319 -5.51 -17.06 19.24
N GLN A 320 -5.39 -16.80 17.95
CA GLN A 320 -4.18 -17.11 17.19
C GLN A 320 -3.40 -15.84 16.90
N ALA A 321 -2.09 -15.89 17.10
CA ALA A 321 -1.19 -14.79 16.82
C ALA A 321 0.06 -15.28 16.07
N ARG A 322 0.61 -14.42 15.22
CA ARG A 322 1.91 -14.63 14.60
C ARG A 322 2.90 -13.70 15.28
N VAL A 323 3.98 -14.26 15.80
CA VAL A 323 5.04 -13.53 16.48
C VAL A 323 6.39 -13.80 15.83
N THR A 324 7.33 -12.88 15.97
CA THR A 324 8.65 -12.92 15.35
C THR A 324 9.70 -12.44 16.34
N ASP A 325 10.84 -13.11 16.38
CA ASP A 325 11.97 -12.70 17.22
C ASP A 325 12.88 -11.67 16.54
N ALA A 326 13.90 -11.21 17.27
CA ALA A 326 14.88 -10.26 16.75
C ALA A 326 15.74 -10.81 15.59
N SER A 327 15.82 -12.14 15.42
CA SER A 327 16.54 -12.80 14.32
C SER A 327 15.68 -12.97 13.06
N GLY A 328 14.37 -12.71 13.15
CA GLY A 328 13.41 -12.91 12.08
C GLY A 328 12.76 -14.29 12.08
N ALA A 329 13.03 -15.15 13.06
CA ALA A 329 12.36 -16.44 13.19
C ALA A 329 10.91 -16.22 13.64
N THR A 330 9.97 -16.86 12.95
CA THR A 330 8.55 -16.72 13.24
C THR A 330 8.03 -17.87 14.09
N ALA A 331 7.00 -17.60 14.87
CA ALA A 331 6.24 -18.61 15.61
C ALA A 331 4.75 -18.30 15.56
N THR A 332 3.94 -19.35 15.54
CA THR A 332 2.48 -19.26 15.68
C THR A 332 2.13 -19.56 17.12
N LEU A 333 1.45 -18.62 17.77
CA LEU A 333 0.93 -18.75 19.12
C LEU A 333 -0.58 -19.03 19.04
N THR A 334 -1.02 -20.15 19.59
CA THR A 334 -2.43 -20.48 19.76
C THR A 334 -2.75 -20.48 21.25
N VAL A 335 -3.60 -19.56 21.67
CA VAL A 335 -4.03 -19.40 23.06
C VAL A 335 -5.51 -19.73 23.13
N VAL A 336 -5.87 -20.77 23.86
CA VAL A 336 -7.27 -21.07 24.20
C VAL A 336 -7.49 -20.55 25.61
N ALA A 337 -8.32 -19.53 25.77
CA ALA A 337 -8.48 -18.81 27.02
C ALA A 337 -9.96 -18.69 27.41
N THR A 338 -10.26 -19.07 28.65
CA THR A 338 -11.55 -18.82 29.30
C THR A 338 -11.36 -17.67 30.28
N ILE A 339 -12.25 -16.68 30.20
CA ILE A 339 -12.22 -15.47 31.04
C ILE A 339 -13.35 -15.55 32.07
N SER A 340 -13.02 -15.41 33.34
CA SER A 340 -13.99 -15.31 34.44
C SER A 340 -13.68 -14.07 35.27
N GLY A 341 -14.47 -13.00 35.05
CA GLY A 341 -14.16 -11.68 35.60
C GLY A 341 -12.83 -11.15 35.05
N ASN A 342 -11.89 -10.84 35.94
CA ASN A 342 -10.52 -10.39 35.59
C ASN A 342 -9.50 -11.53 35.57
N GLN A 343 -9.91 -12.78 35.78
CA GLN A 343 -9.02 -13.93 35.75
C GLN A 343 -9.05 -14.62 34.38
N LEU A 344 -7.89 -15.04 33.92
CA LEU A 344 -7.69 -15.76 32.66
C LEU A 344 -7.05 -17.12 32.94
N SER A 345 -7.64 -18.18 32.37
CA SER A 345 -7.13 -19.55 32.46
C SER A 345 -7.29 -20.27 31.12
N GLY A 346 -6.43 -21.25 30.84
CA GLY A 346 -6.58 -22.08 29.64
C GLY A 346 -5.28 -22.77 29.22
N SER A 347 -4.99 -22.79 27.92
CA SER A 347 -3.76 -23.35 27.37
C SER A 347 -3.12 -22.46 26.31
N LEU A 348 -1.79 -22.56 26.19
CA LEU A 348 -0.99 -21.88 25.18
C LEU A 348 -0.12 -22.92 24.48
N GLN A 349 -0.15 -22.86 23.15
CA GLN A 349 0.71 -23.64 22.28
C GLN A 349 1.50 -22.66 21.40
N ALA A 350 2.83 -22.76 21.37
CA ALA A 350 3.65 -22.03 20.43
C ALA A 350 4.41 -23.01 19.54
N THR A 351 4.33 -22.81 18.23
CA THR A 351 4.97 -23.68 17.23
C THR A 351 5.81 -22.80 16.30
N ALA A 352 7.01 -23.26 15.93
CA ALA A 352 7.84 -22.54 14.97
C ALA A 352 7.09 -22.38 13.63
N GLY A 353 7.14 -21.18 13.05
CA GLY A 353 6.55 -20.88 11.76
C GLY A 353 7.50 -21.32 10.64
N GLY A 354 6.96 -22.10 9.70
CA GLY A 354 7.64 -22.47 8.45
C GLY A 354 7.62 -21.36 7.41
#